data_AF-T2DMJ5-F1
#
_entry.id   AF-T2DMJ5-F1
#
_cell.length_a   1.000
_cell.length_b   1.000
_cell.length_c   1.000
_cell.angle_alpha   90.00
_cell.angle_beta   90.00
_cell.angle_gamma   90.00
#
_symmetry.space_group_name_H-M   'P 1'
#
loop_
_entity.id
_entity.type
_entity.pdbx_description
1 polymer ?
#
loop_
_entity_poly.entity_id
_entity_poly.type
_entity_poly.pdbx_seq_one_letter_code
_entity_poly.pdbx_strand_id
1 'polypeptide(L)'
;MGYVRVAPLALFLLATSMMFSMKKIEAVVCSGVCSPFEMPPCGSSDCRCVPYGLFIGSCIHPTGLSAAAKMIDEHPNLCQSHEECMKKGSGNFCARYPNHYMDYGWCFNSDSDALKGFLAMPRAISK
;
A
#
# COMPACT_ATOMS: atom_id res chain seq x y z
N MET A 1 -1.61 64.79 -12.57
CA MET A 1 -0.94 63.63 -13.17
C MET A 1 -0.34 62.80 -12.04
N GLY A 2 -1.10 61.86 -11.49
CA GLY A 2 -0.63 61.05 -10.35
C GLY A 2 0.31 59.97 -10.85
N TYR A 3 1.61 60.09 -10.57
CA TYR A 3 2.53 58.96 -10.65
C TYR A 3 2.16 57.99 -9.53
N VAL A 4 1.10 57.20 -9.76
CA VAL A 4 0.82 56.03 -8.93
C VAL A 4 2.05 55.16 -9.06
N ARG A 5 2.77 54.97 -7.96
CA ARG A 5 3.99 54.17 -7.94
C ARG A 5 3.59 52.73 -8.27
N VAL A 6 3.68 52.38 -9.56
CA VAL A 6 3.41 51.03 -10.07
C VAL A 6 4.49 50.07 -9.59
N ALA A 7 5.72 50.56 -9.42
CA ALA A 7 6.88 49.75 -9.04
C ALA A 7 6.77 49.05 -7.67
N PRO A 8 6.37 49.71 -6.56
CA PRO A 8 6.17 49.03 -5.28
C PRO A 8 5.03 48.00 -5.30
N LEU A 9 3.93 48.28 -6.00
CA LEU A 9 2.78 47.36 -6.11
C LEU A 9 3.16 46.10 -6.92
N ALA A 10 3.90 46.29 -8.02
CA ALA A 10 4.42 45.17 -8.82
C ALA A 10 5.42 44.32 -8.03
N LEU A 11 6.31 44.95 -7.25
CA LEU A 11 7.24 44.24 -6.35
C LEU A 11 6.53 43.46 -5.24
N PHE A 12 5.46 44.03 -4.66
CA PHE A 12 4.65 43.34 -3.65
C PHE A 12 3.94 42.10 -4.23
N LEU A 13 3.41 42.20 -5.45
CA LEU A 13 2.75 41.07 -6.14
C LEU A 13 3.75 39.99 -6.58
N LEU A 14 4.96 40.38 -7.00
CA LEU A 14 6.05 39.44 -7.31
C LEU A 14 6.51 38.69 -6.05
N ALA A 15 6.68 39.39 -4.92
CA ALA A 15 7.12 38.78 -3.67
C ALA A 15 6.10 37.78 -3.08
N THR A 16 4.79 38.05 -3.20
CA THR A 16 3.77 37.09 -2.75
C THR A 16 3.67 35.87 -3.67
N SER A 17 3.98 36.00 -4.97
CA SER A 17 3.97 34.84 -5.89
C SER A 17 5.06 33.80 -5.59
N MET A 18 6.20 34.20 -5.02
CA MET A 18 7.30 33.27 -4.67
C MET A 18 7.05 32.48 -3.39
N MET A 19 6.12 32.93 -2.51
CA MET A 19 5.75 32.16 -1.31
C MET A 19 4.76 31.02 -1.62
N PHE A 20 4.13 31.04 -2.78
CA PHE A 20 3.32 29.93 -3.30
C PHE A 20 4.13 29.07 -4.27
N SER A 21 5.36 28.74 -3.90
CA SER A 21 6.00 27.55 -4.45
C SER A 21 5.25 26.35 -3.87
N MET A 22 4.11 26.01 -4.48
CA MET A 22 3.44 24.75 -4.26
C MET A 22 4.45 23.68 -4.65
N LYS A 23 5.21 23.20 -3.64
CA LYS A 23 5.84 21.90 -3.67
C LYS A 23 4.80 21.00 -4.31
N LYS A 24 5.11 20.36 -5.44
CA LYS A 24 4.26 19.30 -6.00
C LYS A 24 4.07 18.30 -4.87
N ILE A 25 3.00 18.47 -4.10
CA ILE A 25 2.45 17.41 -3.29
C ILE A 25 1.80 16.58 -4.39
N GLU A 26 2.59 15.70 -5.00
CA GLU A 26 2.00 14.57 -5.70
C GLU A 26 1.07 13.95 -4.66
N ALA A 27 -0.23 14.18 -4.80
CA ALA A 27 -1.20 13.50 -3.98
C ALA A 27 -0.92 12.03 -4.27
N VAL A 28 -0.30 11.33 -3.32
CA VAL A 28 0.04 9.93 -3.47
C VAL A 28 -1.27 9.22 -3.76
N VAL A 29 -1.47 8.81 -5.01
CA VAL A 29 -2.69 8.11 -5.41
C VAL A 29 -2.51 6.66 -5.01
N CYS A 30 -3.04 6.27 -3.85
CA CYS A 30 -3.07 4.86 -3.45
C CYS A 30 -4.24 4.15 -4.14
N SER A 31 -4.11 3.94 -5.44
CA SER A 31 -5.05 3.15 -6.24
C SER A 31 -4.31 2.36 -7.32
N GLY A 32 -4.93 1.28 -7.79
CA GLY A 32 -4.33 0.38 -8.76
C GLY A 32 -3.99 -0.99 -8.17
N VAL A 33 -3.33 -1.80 -9.00
CA VAL A 33 -2.94 -3.16 -8.67
C VAL A 33 -1.54 -3.17 -8.08
N CYS A 34 -1.33 -3.97 -7.05
CA CYS A 34 -0.02 -4.19 -6.42
C CYS A 34 0.28 -5.67 -6.28
N SER A 35 1.57 -5.99 -6.20
CA SER A 35 1.99 -7.31 -5.72
C SER A 35 2.20 -7.26 -4.20
N PRO A 36 1.71 -8.25 -3.43
CA PRO A 36 2.02 -8.36 -2.00
C PRO A 36 3.51 -8.45 -1.69
N PHE A 37 4.31 -8.87 -2.67
CA PHE A 37 5.77 -9.01 -2.58
C PHE A 37 6.53 -7.74 -2.97
N GLU A 38 5.83 -6.70 -3.43
CA GLU A 38 6.41 -5.42 -3.85
C GLU A 38 6.79 -4.55 -2.65
N MET A 39 7.98 -3.94 -2.73
CA MET A 39 8.48 -3.02 -1.71
C MET A 39 9.19 -1.81 -2.33
N PRO A 40 8.78 -0.55 -2.00
CA PRO A 40 7.60 -0.19 -1.22
C PRO A 40 6.29 -0.54 -1.95
N PRO A 41 5.22 -0.93 -1.24
CA PRO A 41 3.96 -1.29 -1.90
C PRO A 41 3.40 -0.08 -2.64
N CYS A 42 2.89 -0.27 -3.87
CA CYS A 42 2.26 0.79 -4.65
C CYS A 42 3.18 1.99 -4.95
N GLY A 43 4.50 1.77 -4.95
CA GLY A 43 5.50 2.82 -5.15
C GLY A 43 5.59 3.86 -4.02
N SER A 44 4.86 3.71 -2.90
CA SER A 44 4.88 4.68 -1.80
C SER A 44 4.67 4.03 -0.42
N SER A 45 5.43 4.50 0.58
CA SER A 45 5.26 4.08 1.99
C SER A 45 3.94 4.53 2.61
N ASP A 46 3.28 5.51 1.99
CA ASP A 46 2.00 6.07 2.45
C ASP A 46 0.81 5.20 2.03
N CYS A 47 1.04 4.22 1.16
CA CYS A 47 0.05 3.26 0.71
C CYS A 47 0.18 1.92 1.42
N ARG A 48 -0.90 1.14 1.33
CA ARG A 48 -0.91 -0.27 1.69
C ARG A 48 -1.40 -1.06 0.48
N CYS A 49 -0.77 -2.19 0.24
CA CYS A 49 -1.31 -3.18 -0.67
C CYS A 49 -2.24 -4.08 0.14
N VAL A 50 -3.39 -4.48 -0.41
CA VAL A 50 -4.30 -5.45 0.18
C VAL A 50 -4.50 -6.59 -0.81
N PRO A 51 -4.02 -7.81 -0.53
CA PRO A 51 -4.23 -8.95 -1.39
C PRO A 51 -5.69 -9.34 -1.37
N TYR A 52 -6.18 -9.65 -2.56
CA TYR A 52 -7.39 -10.47 -2.76
C TYR A 52 -7.04 -11.75 -3.53
N GLY A 53 -5.76 -11.95 -3.85
CA GLY A 53 -5.18 -13.15 -4.42
C GLY A 53 -3.74 -13.33 -3.93
N LEU A 54 -3.16 -14.50 -4.20
CA LEU A 54 -1.82 -14.87 -3.71
C LEU A 54 -0.70 -13.93 -4.20
N PHE A 55 -0.84 -13.40 -5.41
CA PHE A 55 0.17 -12.56 -6.07
C PHE A 55 -0.33 -11.16 -6.41
N ILE A 56 -1.59 -10.87 -6.10
CA ILE A 56 -2.26 -9.68 -6.58
C ILE A 56 -3.12 -9.08 -5.48
N GLY A 57 -3.01 -7.76 -5.36
CA GLY A 57 -3.76 -6.95 -4.44
C GLY A 57 -4.14 -5.62 -5.03
N SER A 58 -4.82 -4.82 -4.23
CA SER A 58 -5.18 -3.45 -4.55
C SER A 58 -4.46 -2.49 -3.62
N CYS A 59 -3.98 -1.40 -4.21
CA CYS A 59 -3.47 -0.26 -3.47
C CYS A 59 -4.62 0.49 -2.83
N ILE A 60 -4.51 0.73 -1.52
CA ILE A 60 -5.46 1.54 -0.78
C ILE A 60 -4.73 2.49 0.16
N HIS A 61 -5.39 3.61 0.46
CA HIS A 61 -4.97 4.46 1.57
C HIS A 61 -5.20 3.76 2.91
N PRO A 62 -4.35 4.01 3.92
CA PRO A 62 -4.55 3.52 5.28
C PRO A 62 -5.90 3.89 5.88
N THR A 63 -6.49 5.01 5.47
CA THR A 63 -7.85 5.41 5.88
C THR A 63 -8.95 4.48 5.36
N GLY A 64 -8.71 3.78 4.25
CA GLY A 64 -9.60 2.76 3.68
C GLY A 64 -9.39 1.36 4.27
N LEU A 65 -8.39 1.15 5.14
CA LEU A 65 -8.06 -0.18 5.65
C LEU A 65 -9.20 -0.81 6.45
N SER A 66 -10.08 -0.03 7.10
CA SER A 66 -11.19 -0.59 7.87
C SER A 66 -12.17 -1.38 6.99
N ALA A 67 -12.54 -0.83 5.83
CA ALA A 67 -13.40 -1.51 4.86
C ALA A 67 -12.69 -2.72 4.24
N ALA A 68 -11.40 -2.59 3.94
CA ALA A 68 -10.59 -3.67 3.41
C ALA A 68 -10.32 -4.78 4.44
N ALA A 69 -10.19 -4.44 5.73
CA ALA A 69 -9.95 -5.39 6.81
C ALA A 69 -11.09 -6.40 6.93
N LYS A 70 -12.33 -5.95 6.76
CA LYS A 70 -13.50 -6.85 6.71
C LYS A 70 -13.41 -7.82 5.53
N MET A 71 -13.04 -7.34 4.35
CA MET A 71 -12.86 -8.19 3.17
C MET A 71 -11.68 -9.17 3.33
N ILE A 72 -10.62 -8.76 4.01
CA ILE A 72 -9.46 -9.60 4.32
C ILE A 72 -9.84 -10.70 5.31
N ASP A 73 -10.58 -10.35 6.37
CA ASP A 73 -11.05 -11.30 7.39
C ASP A 73 -11.97 -12.36 6.78
N GLU A 74 -12.88 -11.94 5.89
CA GLU A 74 -13.78 -12.84 5.16
C GLU A 74 -13.08 -13.67 4.07
N HIS A 75 -11.85 -13.31 3.67
CA HIS A 75 -11.17 -14.02 2.59
C HIS A 75 -10.76 -15.43 3.02
N PRO A 76 -11.10 -16.48 2.23
CA PRO A 76 -10.96 -17.87 2.65
C PRO A 76 -9.51 -18.30 2.91
N ASN A 77 -8.55 -17.67 2.24
CA ASN A 77 -7.12 -18.03 2.35
C ASN A 77 -6.25 -16.96 3.01
N LEU A 78 -6.79 -15.80 3.39
CA LEU A 78 -5.99 -14.83 4.14
C LEU A 78 -6.07 -15.18 5.62
N CYS A 79 -4.97 -14.93 6.31
CA CYS A 79 -4.84 -15.29 7.70
C CYS A 79 -3.94 -14.34 8.47
N GLN A 80 -4.26 -14.12 9.73
CA GLN A 80 -3.34 -13.55 10.71
C GLN A 80 -2.70 -14.66 11.55
N SER A 81 -3.38 -15.80 11.72
CA SER A 81 -2.91 -16.91 12.56
C SER A 81 -3.08 -18.27 11.88
N HIS A 82 -2.38 -19.28 12.40
CA HIS A 82 -2.51 -20.66 11.90
C HIS A 82 -3.89 -21.25 12.25
N GLU A 83 -4.42 -20.87 13.42
CA GLU A 83 -5.76 -21.27 13.85
C GLU A 83 -6.85 -20.79 12.90
N GLU A 84 -6.69 -19.59 12.35
CA GLU A 84 -7.61 -19.04 11.36
C GLU A 84 -7.66 -19.89 10.08
N CYS A 85 -6.51 -20.36 9.58
CA CYS A 85 -6.46 -21.28 8.46
C CYS A 85 -7.19 -22.60 8.75
N MET A 86 -7.00 -23.15 9.95
CA MET A 86 -7.69 -24.37 10.38
C MET A 86 -9.21 -24.17 10.48
N LYS A 87 -9.65 -23.04 11.06
CA LYS A 87 -11.07 -22.67 11.14
C LYS A 87 -11.70 -22.47 9.76
N LYS A 88 -10.96 -21.86 8.82
CA LYS A 88 -11.40 -21.62 7.44
C LYS A 88 -11.35 -22.90 6.57
N GLY A 89 -10.63 -23.92 6.99
CA GLY A 89 -10.41 -25.16 6.22
C GLY A 89 -9.54 -24.97 4.97
N SER A 90 -8.83 -23.84 4.85
CA SER A 90 -7.95 -23.51 3.72
C SER A 90 -6.50 -23.94 3.93
N GLY A 91 -6.18 -24.47 5.12
CA GLY A 91 -4.88 -25.00 5.46
C GLY A 91 -4.70 -25.15 6.96
N ASN A 92 -3.47 -25.46 7.38
CA ASN A 92 -3.09 -25.54 8.79
C ASN A 92 -1.91 -24.60 9.14
N PHE A 93 -1.35 -23.91 8.14
CA PHE A 93 -0.20 -23.04 8.29
C PHE A 93 -0.47 -21.67 7.65
N CYS A 94 -0.20 -20.59 8.40
CA CYS A 94 -0.32 -19.23 7.89
C CYS A 94 1.05 -18.70 7.50
N ALA A 95 1.33 -18.65 6.20
CA ALA A 95 2.59 -18.15 5.67
C ALA A 95 2.52 -16.63 5.48
N ARG A 96 3.25 -15.87 6.29
CA ARG A 96 3.28 -14.41 6.19
C ARG A 96 3.98 -13.96 4.91
N TYR A 97 3.43 -12.93 4.26
CA TYR A 97 4.12 -12.28 3.16
C TYR A 97 5.43 -11.68 3.67
N PRO A 98 6.52 -11.71 2.88
CA PRO A 98 7.80 -11.14 3.27
C PRO A 98 7.79 -9.60 3.15
N ASN A 99 6.76 -8.94 3.65
CA ASN A 99 6.51 -7.50 3.53
C ASN A 99 6.06 -6.92 4.88
N HIS A 100 6.85 -6.03 5.49
CA HIS A 100 6.53 -5.45 6.81
C HIS A 100 5.37 -4.45 6.80
N TYR A 101 4.85 -4.10 5.62
CA TYR A 101 3.63 -3.32 5.49
C TYR A 101 2.35 -4.18 5.49
N MET A 102 2.48 -5.51 5.62
CA MET A 102 1.38 -6.46 5.62
C MET A 102 1.35 -7.31 6.89
N ASP A 103 0.24 -7.22 7.61
CA ASP A 103 0.02 -7.96 8.86
C ASP A 103 -0.74 -9.28 8.68
N TYR A 104 -0.93 -9.73 7.45
CA TYR A 104 -1.59 -10.99 7.11
C TYR A 104 -0.67 -11.86 6.24
N GLY A 105 -1.00 -13.13 6.18
CA GLY A 105 -0.37 -14.14 5.35
C GLY A 105 -1.39 -14.89 4.51
N TRP A 106 -0.94 -15.97 3.90
CA TRP A 106 -1.75 -16.87 3.12
C TRP A 106 -1.75 -18.27 3.73
N CYS A 107 -2.91 -18.92 3.71
CA CYS A 107 -3.09 -20.26 4.22
C CYS A 107 -2.53 -21.31 3.26
N PHE A 108 -1.76 -22.24 3.83
CA PHE A 108 -1.24 -23.41 3.14
C PHE A 108 -1.41 -24.65 4.02
N ASN A 109 -1.38 -25.82 3.39
CA ASN A 109 -1.05 -27.04 4.10
C ASN A 109 0.46 -27.06 4.39
N SER A 110 0.83 -27.40 5.62
CA SER A 110 2.21 -27.39 6.15
C SER A 110 3.17 -28.20 5.28
N ASP A 111 2.66 -29.26 4.67
CA ASP A 111 3.48 -30.23 3.93
C ASP A 111 3.41 -30.00 2.41
N SER A 112 2.74 -28.93 1.96
CA SER A 112 2.55 -28.65 0.55
C SER A 112 3.81 -28.10 -0.12
N ASP A 113 4.07 -28.52 -1.36
CA ASP A 113 5.13 -27.93 -2.17
C ASP A 113 4.84 -26.46 -2.53
N ALA A 114 3.56 -26.08 -2.54
CA ALA A 114 3.13 -24.69 -2.69
C ALA A 114 3.67 -23.80 -1.55
N LEU A 115 3.67 -24.28 -0.30
CA LEU A 115 4.26 -23.56 0.83
C LEU A 115 5.77 -23.38 0.66
N LYS A 116 6.49 -24.45 0.25
CA LYS A 116 7.93 -24.38 -0.01
C LYS A 116 8.25 -23.35 -1.08
N GLY A 117 7.49 -23.36 -2.18
CA GLY A 117 7.60 -22.37 -3.25
C GLY A 117 7.31 -20.96 -2.73
N PHE A 118 6.28 -20.79 -1.90
CA PHE A 118 5.93 -19.51 -1.31
C PHE A 118 7.04 -18.91 -0.45
N LEU A 119 7.61 -19.71 0.44
CA LEU A 119 8.68 -19.28 1.34
C LEU A 119 10.00 -19.01 0.60
N ALA A 120 10.21 -19.64 -0.56
CA ALA A 120 11.39 -19.43 -1.39
C ALA A 120 11.30 -18.18 -2.28
N MET A 121 10.14 -17.51 -2.36
CA MET A 121 9.99 -16.38 -3.27
C MET A 121 10.76 -15.14 -2.79
N PRO A 122 11.55 -14.51 -3.66
CA PRO A 122 12.26 -13.30 -3.32
C PRO A 122 11.29 -12.12 -3.21
N ARG A 123 11.65 -11.13 -2.37
CA ARG A 123 10.98 -9.83 -2.35
C ARG A 123 11.25 -9.12 -3.68
N ALA A 124 10.20 -8.65 -4.33
CA ALA A 124 10.36 -7.80 -5.50
C ALA A 124 10.70 -6.39 -5.01
N ILE A 125 11.97 -6.01 -5.10
CA ILE A 125 12.39 -4.61 -4.90
C ILE A 125 12.00 -3.89 -6.19
N SER A 126 10.99 -3.02 -6.13
CA SER A 126 10.72 -2.11 -7.24
C SER A 126 11.90 -1.14 -7.34
N LYS A 127 12.54 -1.08 -8.51
CA LYS A 127 13.62 -0.13 -8.82
C LYS A 127 13.08 1.29 -8.95
#